data_AF-X1ER16-F1
#
_entry.id   AF-X1ER16-F1
#
_cell.length_a   1.000
_cell.length_b   1.000
_cell.length_c   1.000
_cell.angle_alpha   90.00
_cell.angle_beta   90.00
_cell.angle_gamma   90.00
#
_symmetry.space_group_name_H-M   'P 1'
#
loop_
_entity.id
_entity.type
_entity.pdbx_description
1 polymer ?
#
loop_
_entity_poly.entity_id
_entity_poly.type
_entity_poly.pdbx_seq_one_letter_code
_entity_poly.pdbx_strand_id
1 'polypeptide(L)'
;MVYYYGFFTIILTVLFFILKILYSIVKEKKLGLSFADFFKFFLAVFVFILIVFPHFLSFLTIIKKEPTDFAKELIQLETYSARIWEYFIPSVGNPFFKNIVSNFVFSHLHGSNLVESTLYLGFVPIIFGLIGIYFIYFGKNKIVYEKNKNVIEEHIKNNKYLKNNEDKRKNINVIEKYTENIRNLKHNNNNDNNTNNNKGFLLFYLTILLIFSIIISLDPIVNIFGLEIKFPSYYLFKLLPVFRVYTRFYPFILMSLIVIASIGMNKILEKIKPFKYKTIFVVVIILLIIFEYMNFPPSHITDLSKTPDVYRWLKEQPGDFII
;
A
#
# COMPACT_ATOMS: atom_id res chain seq x y z
N MET A 1 16.22 0.55 14.99
CA MET A 1 14.90 0.28 14.35
C MET A 1 14.01 1.52 14.30
N VAL A 2 13.69 2.16 15.43
CA VAL A 2 12.71 3.28 15.50
C VAL A 2 12.99 4.42 14.51
N TYR A 3 14.25 4.84 14.37
CA TYR A 3 14.65 5.92 13.46
C TYR A 3 14.28 5.67 11.99
N TYR A 4 14.23 4.41 11.54
CA TYR A 4 13.88 4.07 10.16
C TYR A 4 12.43 4.42 9.87
N TYR A 5 11.50 4.00 10.74
CA TYR A 5 10.08 4.28 10.54
C TYR A 5 9.78 5.77 10.65
N GLY A 6 10.45 6.49 11.55
CA GLY A 6 10.35 7.95 11.61
C GLY A 6 10.76 8.61 10.29
N PHE A 7 11.95 8.27 9.79
CA PHE A 7 12.46 8.77 8.52
C PHE A 7 11.56 8.43 7.33
N PHE A 8 11.10 7.18 7.21
CA PHE A 8 10.19 6.78 6.15
C PHE A 8 8.86 7.51 6.24
N THR A 9 8.32 7.71 7.44
CA THR A 9 7.08 8.47 7.65
C THR A 9 7.22 9.91 7.17
N ILE A 10 8.37 10.56 7.36
CA ILE A 10 8.64 11.90 6.81
C ILE A 10 8.60 11.86 5.28
N ILE A 11 9.33 10.92 4.65
CA ILE A 11 9.35 10.77 3.19
C ILE A 11 7.93 10.57 2.64
N LEU A 12 7.16 9.67 3.25
CA LEU A 12 5.80 9.36 2.82
C LEU A 12 4.83 10.53 3.04
N THR A 13 5.03 11.31 4.10
CA THR A 13 4.25 12.53 4.35
C THR A 13 4.52 13.59 3.28
N VAL A 14 5.79 13.83 2.97
CA VAL A 14 6.18 14.75 1.89
C VAL A 14 5.61 14.27 0.55
N LEU A 15 5.73 12.98 0.25
CA LEU A 15 5.15 12.36 -0.94
C LEU A 15 3.62 12.57 -1.01
N PHE A 16 2.91 12.38 0.11
CA PHE A 16 1.45 12.60 0.19
C PHE A 16 1.06 14.03 -0.18
N PHE A 17 1.75 15.05 0.36
CA PHE A 17 1.46 16.45 0.05
C PHE A 17 1.78 16.80 -1.40
N ILE A 18 2.93 16.34 -1.93
CA ILE A 18 3.29 16.52 -3.34
C ILE A 18 2.20 15.94 -4.24
N LEU A 19 1.78 14.69 -3.99
CA LEU A 19 0.74 14.03 -4.78
C LEU A 19 -0.63 14.72 -4.64
N LYS A 20 -0.97 15.24 -3.46
CA LYS A 20 -2.22 16.00 -3.26
C LYS A 20 -2.24 17.28 -4.09
N ILE A 21 -1.12 18.00 -4.11
CA ILE A 21 -0.97 19.22 -4.92
C ILE A 21 -1.07 18.88 -6.41
N LEU A 22 -0.27 17.91 -6.88
CA LEU A 22 -0.28 17.47 -8.28
C LEU A 22 -1.66 16.99 -8.73
N TYR A 23 -2.34 16.17 -7.92
CA TYR A 23 -3.68 15.68 -8.22
C TYR A 23 -4.70 16.82 -8.33
N SER A 24 -4.58 17.85 -7.48
CA SER A 24 -5.46 19.03 -7.55
C SER A 24 -5.22 19.85 -8.82
N ILE A 25 -3.96 20.03 -9.22
CA ILE A 25 -3.58 20.73 -10.44
C ILE A 25 -4.15 20.00 -11.67
N VAL A 26 -3.90 18.68 -11.77
CA VAL A 26 -4.34 17.86 -12.92
C VAL A 26 -5.86 17.79 -13.06
N LYS A 27 -6.61 17.88 -11.96
CA LYS A 27 -8.08 17.84 -12.00
C LYS A 27 -8.73 19.22 -12.15
N GLU A 28 -7.94 20.29 -12.34
CA GLU A 28 -8.40 21.69 -12.42
C GLU A 28 -9.34 22.08 -11.25
N LYS A 29 -9.20 21.39 -10.12
CA LYS A 29 -10.01 21.67 -8.95
C LYS A 29 -9.26 22.71 -8.13
N LYS A 30 -9.98 23.73 -7.67
CA LYS A 30 -9.48 24.62 -6.62
C LYS A 30 -8.90 23.74 -5.52
N LEU A 31 -7.64 23.95 -5.17
CA LEU A 31 -6.96 23.25 -4.10
C LEU A 31 -7.89 23.24 -2.89
N GLY A 32 -8.52 22.11 -2.63
CA GLY A 32 -9.41 21.90 -1.49
C GLY A 32 -8.62 21.87 -0.17
N LEU A 33 -7.43 22.48 -0.14
CA LEU A 33 -6.66 22.73 1.05
C LEU A 33 -7.41 23.80 1.83
N SER A 34 -8.32 23.33 2.68
CA SER A 34 -8.89 24.18 3.72
C SER A 34 -7.77 24.75 4.58
N PHE A 35 -7.97 25.94 5.13
CA PHE A 35 -7.07 26.50 6.16
C PHE A 35 -6.79 25.49 7.29
N ALA A 36 -7.77 24.64 7.62
CA ALA A 36 -7.61 23.55 8.58
C ALA A 36 -6.57 22.49 8.16
N ASP A 37 -6.43 22.20 6.86
CA ASP A 37 -5.42 21.25 6.38
C ASP A 37 -4.01 21.84 6.50
N PHE A 38 -3.87 23.14 6.25
CA PHE A 38 -2.61 23.85 6.45
C PHE A 38 -2.24 23.90 7.94
N PHE A 39 -3.21 24.20 8.81
CA PHE A 39 -3.00 24.19 10.26
C PHE A 39 -2.60 22.81 10.78
N LYS A 40 -3.24 21.73 10.29
CA LYS A 40 -2.85 20.34 10.63
C LYS A 40 -1.42 20.03 10.21
N PHE A 41 -1.02 20.46 9.02
CA PHE A 41 0.36 20.30 8.55
C PHE A 41 1.34 21.06 9.45
N PHE A 42 1.06 22.33 9.75
CA PHE A 42 1.90 23.13 10.63
C PHE A 42 2.00 22.52 12.03
N LEU A 43 0.88 22.05 12.59
CA LEU A 43 0.85 21.36 13.87
C LEU A 43 1.69 20.07 13.83
N ALA A 44 1.60 19.28 12.75
CA ALA A 44 2.41 18.08 12.59
C ALA A 44 3.91 18.39 12.51
N VAL A 45 4.29 19.44 11.76
CA VAL A 45 5.68 19.92 11.70
C VAL A 45 6.14 20.43 13.06
N PHE A 46 5.29 21.16 13.79
CA PHE A 46 5.59 21.66 15.12
C PHE A 46 5.83 20.51 16.12
N VAL A 47 4.94 19.50 16.13
CA VAL A 47 5.11 18.28 16.95
C VAL A 47 6.38 17.54 16.57
N PHE A 48 6.70 17.44 15.27
CA PHE A 48 7.95 16.84 14.79
C PHE A 48 9.18 17.60 15.31
N ILE A 49 9.18 18.93 15.23
CA ILE A 49 10.28 19.77 15.73
C ILE A 49 10.43 19.65 17.24
N LEU A 50 9.33 19.56 17.99
CA LEU A 50 9.39 19.53 19.45
C LEU A 50 9.83 18.15 19.96
N ILE A 51 9.30 17.07 19.39
CA ILE A 51 9.49 15.71 19.92
C ILE A 51 10.58 14.95 19.17
N VAL A 52 10.53 14.93 17.83
CA VAL A 52 11.36 14.03 17.02
C VAL A 52 12.73 14.64 16.72
N PHE A 53 12.76 15.95 16.43
CA PHE A 53 13.98 16.63 16.02
C PHE A 53 15.11 16.61 17.07
N PRO A 54 14.86 16.75 18.40
CA PRO A 54 15.92 16.62 19.40
C PRO A 54 16.60 15.24 19.39
N HIS A 55 15.81 14.16 19.24
CA HIS A 55 16.37 12.82 19.08
C HIS A 55 17.18 12.68 17.79
N PHE A 56 16.78 13.38 16.73
CA PHE A 56 17.52 13.43 15.48
C PHE A 56 18.82 14.23 15.60
N LEU A 57 18.85 15.30 16.40
CA LEU A 57 20.07 16.07 16.69
C LEU A 57 21.10 15.23 17.45
N SER A 58 20.68 14.47 18.47
CA SER A 58 21.57 13.51 19.14
C SER A 58 22.14 12.50 18.15
N PHE A 59 21.32 12.05 17.20
CA PHE A 59 21.77 11.15 16.15
C PHE A 59 22.78 11.80 15.19
N LEU A 60 22.54 13.04 14.74
CA LEU A 60 23.46 13.79 13.88
C LEU A 60 24.81 14.06 14.56
N THR A 61 24.81 14.32 15.87
CA THR A 61 26.07 14.53 16.61
C THR A 61 26.89 13.25 16.72
N ILE A 62 26.24 12.08 16.85
CA ILE A 62 26.90 10.77 16.82
C ILE A 62 27.53 10.51 15.44
N ILE A 63 26.78 10.74 14.34
CA ILE A 63 27.32 10.58 12.98
C ILE A 63 28.56 11.45 12.75
N LYS A 64 28.55 12.69 13.26
CA LYS A 64 29.66 13.63 13.09
C LYS A 64 30.93 13.18 13.85
N LYS A 65 30.77 12.45 14.96
CA LYS A 65 31.90 12.00 15.80
C LYS A 65 32.59 10.75 15.26
N GLU A 66 31.83 9.81 14.68
CA GLU A 66 32.34 8.50 14.25
C GLU A 66 31.99 8.23 12.77
N PRO A 67 32.43 9.08 11.82
CA PRO A 67 31.98 9.00 10.43
C PRO A 67 32.30 7.65 9.78
N THR A 68 33.38 6.99 10.20
CA THR A 68 33.80 5.68 9.68
C THR A 68 32.88 4.55 10.09
N ASP A 69 32.30 4.60 11.29
CA ASP A 69 31.40 3.54 11.78
C ASP A 69 30.02 3.62 11.15
N PHE A 70 29.62 4.82 10.69
CA PHE A 70 28.37 5.10 10.00
C PHE A 70 28.48 5.10 8.47
N ALA A 71 29.69 5.24 7.90
CA ALA A 71 29.95 5.05 6.48
C ALA A 71 29.84 3.56 6.12
N LYS A 72 28.60 3.08 6.04
CA LYS A 72 28.30 1.72 5.62
C LYS A 72 28.59 1.58 4.13
N GLU A 73 29.18 0.44 3.78
CA GLU A 73 29.47 0.10 2.39
C GLU A 73 28.18 -0.17 1.61
N LEU A 74 28.23 0.08 0.30
CA LEU A 74 27.10 -0.16 -0.60
C LEU A 74 26.64 -1.62 -0.60
N ILE A 75 27.55 -2.57 -0.35
CA ILE A 75 27.22 -3.99 -0.23
C ILE A 75 26.18 -4.27 0.86
N GLN A 76 26.17 -3.48 1.94
CA GLN A 76 25.17 -3.63 2.99
C GLN A 76 23.80 -3.16 2.51
N LEU A 77 23.75 -2.12 1.68
CA LEU A 77 22.49 -1.71 1.05
C LEU A 77 21.92 -2.83 0.18
N GLU A 78 22.76 -3.45 -0.64
CA GLU A 78 22.37 -4.58 -1.50
C GLU A 78 21.90 -5.79 -0.69
N THR A 79 22.55 -6.06 0.45
CA THR A 79 22.20 -7.14 1.38
C THR A 79 20.82 -6.91 2.02
N TYR A 80 20.49 -5.66 2.34
CA TYR A 80 19.26 -5.29 3.03
C TYR A 80 18.22 -4.60 2.13
N SER A 81 18.30 -4.85 0.83
CA SER A 81 17.31 -4.52 -0.18
C SER A 81 16.49 -5.75 -0.57
N ALA A 82 15.24 -5.52 -0.93
CA ALA A 82 14.33 -6.55 -1.37
C ALA A 82 14.63 -6.97 -2.80
N ARG A 83 14.48 -8.26 -3.07
CA ARG A 83 14.44 -8.80 -4.43
C ARG A 83 13.00 -8.94 -4.89
N ILE A 84 12.76 -8.77 -6.19
CA ILE A 84 11.39 -8.80 -6.72
C ILE A 84 10.67 -10.12 -6.42
N TRP A 85 11.41 -11.24 -6.41
CA TRP A 85 10.87 -12.57 -6.12
C TRP A 85 10.53 -12.79 -4.64
N GLU A 86 11.16 -12.07 -3.71
CA GLU A 86 10.89 -12.22 -2.27
C GLU A 86 9.45 -11.81 -1.92
N TYR A 87 8.81 -10.97 -2.74
CA TYR A 87 7.39 -10.62 -2.60
C TYR A 87 6.43 -11.76 -2.96
N PHE A 88 6.87 -12.71 -3.78
CA PHE A 88 6.04 -13.78 -4.34
C PHE A 88 6.37 -15.16 -3.76
N ILE A 89 7.52 -15.31 -3.10
CA ILE A 89 7.96 -16.59 -2.57
C ILE A 89 7.52 -16.73 -1.11
N PRO A 90 6.72 -17.76 -0.77
CA PRO A 90 6.29 -18.00 0.60
C PRO A 90 7.49 -18.29 1.51
N SER A 91 7.31 -18.05 2.81
CA SER A 91 8.35 -18.34 3.80
C SER A 91 8.79 -19.80 3.74
N VAL A 92 10.08 -20.04 3.92
CA VAL A 92 10.63 -21.40 4.10
C VAL A 92 10.05 -22.12 5.31
N GLY A 93 9.44 -21.39 6.24
CA GLY A 93 8.71 -21.94 7.40
C GLY A 93 7.35 -22.52 7.06
N ASN A 94 6.80 -22.26 5.86
CA ASN A 94 5.52 -22.79 5.47
C ASN A 94 5.63 -24.30 5.21
N PRO A 95 4.88 -25.16 5.91
CA PRO A 95 5.05 -26.61 5.84
C PRO A 95 4.69 -27.20 4.47
N PHE A 96 3.85 -26.51 3.70
CA PHE A 96 3.44 -26.96 2.37
C PHE A 96 4.42 -26.52 1.28
N PHE A 97 5.00 -25.32 1.42
CA PHE A 97 5.89 -24.76 0.40
C PHE A 97 7.37 -25.02 0.66
N LYS A 98 7.76 -25.37 1.90
CA LYS A 98 9.17 -25.51 2.31
C LYS A 98 10.03 -26.28 1.32
N ASN A 99 9.60 -27.48 0.91
CA ASN A 99 10.39 -28.36 0.03
C ASN A 99 10.55 -27.79 -1.39
N ILE A 100 9.63 -26.93 -1.82
CA ILE A 100 9.63 -26.32 -3.16
C ILE A 100 10.52 -25.09 -3.16
N VAL A 101 10.44 -24.27 -2.11
CA VAL A 101 11.08 -22.95 -2.09
C VAL A 101 12.42 -22.92 -1.36
N SER A 102 12.72 -23.89 -0.49
CA SER A 102 13.93 -23.85 0.35
C SER A 102 15.20 -23.72 -0.47
N ASN A 103 15.38 -24.58 -1.48
CA ASN A 103 16.60 -24.59 -2.29
C ASN A 103 16.78 -23.25 -3.01
N PHE A 104 15.69 -22.69 -3.54
CA PHE A 104 15.70 -21.39 -4.20
C PHE A 104 16.02 -20.26 -3.20
N VAL A 105 15.38 -20.22 -2.04
CA VAL A 105 15.62 -19.16 -1.05
C VAL A 105 17.05 -19.23 -0.53
N PHE A 106 17.56 -20.42 -0.19
CA PHE A 106 18.93 -20.58 0.32
C PHE A 106 19.99 -20.22 -0.72
N SER A 107 19.75 -20.47 -2.01
CA SER A 107 20.68 -20.04 -3.07
C SER A 107 20.62 -18.54 -3.39
N HIS A 108 19.61 -17.82 -2.90
CA HIS A 108 19.38 -16.39 -3.18
C HIS A 108 19.31 -15.52 -1.91
N LEU A 109 20.04 -15.90 -0.84
CA LEU A 109 20.08 -15.11 0.40
C LEU A 109 20.86 -13.78 0.27
N HIS A 110 21.70 -13.61 -0.75
CA HIS A 110 22.48 -12.38 -1.01
C HIS A 110 23.24 -11.81 0.22
N GLY A 111 23.75 -12.68 1.09
CA GLY A 111 24.44 -12.29 2.32
C GLY A 111 23.53 -11.87 3.48
N SER A 112 22.21 -11.92 3.29
CA SER A 112 21.18 -11.66 4.29
C SER A 112 20.81 -12.93 5.08
N ASN A 113 19.89 -12.80 6.03
CA ASN A 113 19.30 -13.93 6.74
C ASN A 113 17.86 -14.21 6.28
N LEU A 114 17.37 -15.42 6.57
CA LEU A 114 16.02 -15.86 6.20
C LEU A 114 14.91 -14.93 6.71
N VAL A 115 15.10 -14.34 7.90
CA VAL A 115 14.09 -13.49 8.53
C VAL A 115 13.96 -12.16 7.78
N GLU A 116 15.08 -11.60 7.33
CA GLU A 116 15.13 -10.32 6.62
C GLU A 116 14.78 -10.44 5.12
N SER A 117 15.00 -11.62 4.53
CA SER A 117 14.61 -11.92 3.14
C SER A 117 13.17 -12.42 2.98
N THR A 118 12.44 -12.72 4.07
CA THR A 118 11.04 -13.17 3.98
C THR A 118 10.09 -11.97 3.86
N LEU A 119 9.80 -11.55 2.62
CA LEU A 119 8.93 -10.40 2.32
C LEU A 119 7.65 -10.80 1.58
N TYR A 120 7.14 -11.99 1.86
CA TYR A 120 6.02 -12.59 1.14
C TYR A 120 4.69 -11.83 1.30
N LEU A 121 4.16 -11.28 0.21
CA LEU A 121 2.92 -10.47 0.21
C LEU A 121 1.62 -11.28 0.21
N GLY A 122 1.68 -12.61 0.03
CA GLY A 122 0.49 -13.47 -0.11
C GLY A 122 -0.11 -13.42 -1.52
N PHE A 123 -0.42 -14.58 -2.11
CA PHE A 123 -1.04 -14.60 -3.43
C PHE A 123 -2.48 -14.09 -3.38
N VAL A 124 -3.22 -14.40 -2.30
CA VAL A 124 -4.59 -13.92 -2.12
C VAL A 124 -4.66 -12.37 -2.10
N PRO A 125 -3.90 -11.63 -1.26
CA PRO A 125 -3.85 -10.17 -1.32
C PRO A 125 -3.42 -9.62 -2.68
N ILE A 126 -2.44 -10.24 -3.36
CA ILE A 126 -1.98 -9.81 -4.69
C ILE A 126 -3.13 -9.92 -5.71
N ILE A 127 -3.79 -11.08 -5.78
CA ILE A 127 -4.87 -11.34 -6.74
C ILE A 127 -6.02 -10.35 -6.53
N PHE A 128 -6.49 -10.20 -5.30
CA PHE A 128 -7.55 -9.23 -5.00
C PHE A 128 -7.09 -7.79 -5.21
N GLY A 129 -5.82 -7.48 -4.96
CA GLY A 129 -5.21 -6.18 -5.22
C GLY A 129 -5.28 -5.82 -6.70
N LEU A 130 -4.89 -6.73 -7.59
CA LEU A 130 -4.98 -6.56 -9.04
C LEU A 130 -6.43 -6.35 -9.50
N ILE A 131 -7.37 -7.12 -8.95
CA ILE A 131 -8.80 -6.98 -9.22
C ILE A 131 -9.31 -5.61 -8.73
N GLY A 132 -8.84 -5.17 -7.56
CA GLY A 132 -9.13 -3.85 -7.00
C GLY A 132 -8.67 -2.73 -7.93
N ILE A 133 -7.41 -2.77 -8.36
CA ILE A 133 -6.83 -1.82 -9.34
C ILE A 133 -7.68 -1.83 -10.62
N TYR A 134 -8.01 -3.00 -11.16
CA TYR A 134 -8.84 -3.11 -12.35
C TYR A 134 -10.19 -2.39 -12.19
N PHE A 135 -10.92 -2.63 -11.11
CA PHE A 135 -12.20 -1.97 -10.88
C PHE A 135 -12.08 -0.46 -10.62
N ILE A 136 -11.00 -0.01 -9.96
CA ILE A 136 -10.77 1.41 -9.67
C ILE A 136 -10.56 2.19 -10.97
N TYR A 137 -9.73 1.69 -11.87
CA TYR A 137 -9.35 2.40 -13.09
C TYR A 137 -10.29 2.14 -14.27
N PHE A 138 -10.84 0.93 -14.40
CA PHE A 138 -11.67 0.55 -15.55
C PHE A 138 -13.17 0.43 -15.21
N GLY A 139 -13.54 0.27 -13.94
CA GLY A 139 -14.93 -0.02 -13.55
C GLY A 139 -15.88 1.19 -13.54
N LYS A 140 -15.36 2.42 -13.51
CA LYS A 140 -16.14 3.63 -13.20
C LYS A 140 -17.05 4.16 -14.33
N ASN A 141 -16.88 3.74 -15.58
CA ASN A 141 -17.57 4.38 -16.70
C ASN A 141 -18.86 3.70 -17.17
N LYS A 142 -19.18 2.47 -16.73
CA LYS A 142 -20.28 1.71 -17.35
C LYS A 142 -21.63 1.80 -16.61
N ILE A 143 -21.63 1.83 -15.27
CA ILE A 143 -22.85 1.57 -14.49
C ILE A 143 -23.77 2.80 -14.35
N VAL A 144 -23.22 4.01 -14.16
CA VAL A 144 -24.02 5.23 -13.97
C VAL A 144 -24.64 5.70 -15.29
N TYR A 145 -23.93 5.51 -16.40
CA TYR A 145 -24.41 5.91 -17.72
C TYR A 145 -25.57 5.02 -18.22
N GLU A 146 -25.44 3.69 -18.10
CA GLU A 146 -26.50 2.76 -18.55
C GLU A 146 -27.79 2.91 -17.74
N LYS A 147 -27.70 3.08 -16.40
CA LYS A 147 -28.89 3.21 -15.55
C LYS A 147 -29.69 4.48 -15.87
N ASN A 148 -29.01 5.61 -16.08
CA ASN A 148 -29.68 6.87 -16.39
C ASN A 148 -30.19 6.91 -17.84
N LYS A 149 -29.46 6.29 -18.79
CA LYS A 149 -29.89 6.18 -20.19
C LYS A 149 -31.22 5.41 -20.32
N ASN A 150 -31.34 4.26 -19.65
CA ASN A 150 -32.55 3.44 -19.73
C ASN A 150 -33.79 4.13 -19.16
N VAL A 151 -33.66 4.85 -18.04
CA VAL A 151 -34.78 5.59 -17.43
C VAL A 151 -35.24 6.76 -18.30
N ILE A 152 -34.29 7.44 -18.97
CA ILE A 152 -34.61 8.54 -19.90
C ILE A 152 -35.27 7.98 -21.18
N GLU A 153 -34.76 6.88 -21.73
CA GLU A 153 -35.33 6.25 -22.92
C GLU A 153 -36.75 5.71 -22.68
N GLU A 154 -37.02 5.13 -21.51
CA GLU A 154 -38.36 4.65 -21.11
C GLU A 154 -39.36 5.81 -21.00
N HIS A 155 -38.97 6.92 -20.38
CA HIS A 155 -39.81 8.12 -20.28
C HIS A 155 -40.07 8.78 -21.63
N ILE A 156 -39.07 8.87 -22.51
CA ILE A 156 -39.25 9.42 -23.87
C ILE A 156 -40.20 8.53 -24.69
N LYS A 157 -40.07 7.21 -24.57
CA LYS A 157 -40.92 6.25 -25.28
C LYS A 157 -42.38 6.35 -24.84
N ASN A 158 -42.62 6.51 -23.54
CA ASN A 158 -43.98 6.64 -23.00
C ASN A 158 -44.64 8.00 -23.32
N ASN A 159 -43.86 9.08 -23.44
CA ASN A 159 -44.41 10.41 -23.74
C ASN A 159 -44.93 10.57 -25.19
N LYS A 160 -44.48 9.73 -26.12
CA LYS A 160 -44.85 9.83 -27.54
C LYS A 160 -46.31 9.45 -27.85
N TYR A 161 -47.05 8.89 -26.88
CA TYR A 161 -48.40 8.34 -27.07
C TYR A 161 -49.55 9.20 -26.52
N LEU A 162 -49.29 10.41 -26.03
CA LEU A 162 -50.31 11.21 -25.32
C LEU A 162 -50.95 12.23 -26.27
N LYS A 163 -52.24 12.01 -26.59
CA LYS A 163 -53.02 12.78 -27.58
C LYS A 163 -53.95 13.84 -26.98
N ASN A 164 -54.19 13.82 -25.66
CA ASN A 164 -55.15 14.72 -24.97
C ASN A 164 -54.49 15.83 -24.14
N ASN A 165 -55.14 17.00 -24.09
CA ASN A 165 -54.62 18.20 -23.42
C ASN A 165 -54.63 18.11 -21.88
N GLU A 166 -55.53 17.33 -21.26
CA GLU A 166 -55.52 17.10 -19.80
C GLU A 166 -54.36 16.21 -19.35
N ASP A 167 -54.03 15.18 -20.13
CA ASP A 167 -52.86 14.32 -19.88
C ASP A 167 -51.56 15.12 -19.97
N LYS A 168 -51.54 16.14 -20.83
CA LYS A 168 -50.43 17.09 -20.97
C LYS A 168 -50.18 17.86 -19.67
N ARG A 169 -51.24 18.31 -18.96
CA ARG A 169 -51.11 19.04 -17.68
C ARG A 169 -50.66 18.13 -16.54
N LYS A 170 -51.18 16.90 -16.44
CA LYS A 170 -50.67 15.91 -15.46
C LYS A 170 -49.19 15.62 -15.68
N ASN A 171 -48.75 15.53 -16.92
CA ASN A 171 -47.33 15.33 -17.25
C ASN A 171 -46.45 16.53 -16.90
N ILE A 172 -46.92 17.77 -17.00
CA ILE A 172 -46.13 18.94 -16.61
C ILE A 172 -45.80 18.89 -15.11
N ASN A 173 -46.77 18.56 -14.24
CA ASN A 173 -46.51 18.41 -12.80
C ASN A 173 -45.54 17.26 -12.49
N VAL A 174 -45.60 16.17 -13.27
CA VAL A 174 -44.65 15.06 -13.16
C VAL A 174 -43.25 15.51 -13.58
N ILE A 175 -43.12 16.25 -14.69
CA ILE A 175 -41.85 16.80 -15.17
C ILE A 175 -41.27 17.81 -14.17
N GLU A 176 -42.08 18.69 -13.59
CA GLU A 176 -41.64 19.63 -12.55
C GLU A 176 -41.13 18.89 -11.31
N LYS A 177 -41.86 17.87 -10.84
CA LYS A 177 -41.42 17.01 -9.72
C LYS A 177 -40.13 16.25 -10.05
N TYR A 178 -39.96 15.78 -11.29
CA TYR A 178 -38.69 15.19 -11.75
C TYR A 178 -37.57 16.21 -11.82
N THR A 179 -37.87 17.44 -12.25
CA THR A 179 -36.89 18.52 -12.38
C THR A 179 -36.43 19.00 -11.00
N GLU A 180 -37.33 19.07 -10.03
CA GLU A 180 -37.03 19.38 -8.63
C GLU A 180 -36.24 18.24 -7.97
N ASN A 181 -36.61 16.98 -8.21
CA ASN A 181 -35.80 15.84 -7.81
C ASN A 181 -34.41 15.87 -8.45
N ILE A 182 -34.28 16.25 -9.72
CA ILE A 182 -32.99 16.41 -10.40
C ILE A 182 -32.20 17.57 -9.77
N ARG A 183 -32.84 18.69 -9.41
CA ARG A 183 -32.19 19.80 -8.70
C ARG A 183 -31.70 19.38 -7.31
N ASN A 184 -32.53 18.69 -6.53
CA ASN A 184 -32.15 18.17 -5.21
C ASN A 184 -31.06 17.10 -5.33
N LEU A 185 -31.14 16.23 -6.33
CA LEU A 185 -30.06 15.29 -6.69
C LEU A 185 -28.78 16.03 -7.10
N LYS A 186 -28.88 17.17 -7.80
CA LYS A 186 -27.73 18.00 -8.18
C LYS A 186 -27.10 18.67 -6.96
N HIS A 187 -27.91 19.08 -5.98
CA HIS A 187 -27.43 19.68 -4.73
C HIS A 187 -26.81 18.65 -3.78
N ASN A 188 -27.43 17.46 -3.64
CA ASN A 188 -26.82 16.32 -2.95
C ASN A 188 -25.57 15.82 -3.66
N ASN A 189 -25.57 15.82 -5.00
CA ASN A 189 -24.38 15.51 -5.80
C ASN A 189 -23.23 16.45 -5.51
N ASN A 190 -23.44 17.71 -5.11
CA ASN A 190 -22.31 18.59 -4.77
C ASN A 190 -21.59 18.14 -3.48
N ASN A 191 -22.32 17.67 -2.48
CA ASN A 191 -21.73 17.09 -1.27
C ASN A 191 -21.10 15.71 -1.55
N ASP A 192 -21.78 14.88 -2.35
CA ASP A 192 -21.24 13.58 -2.78
C ASP A 192 -20.02 13.71 -3.70
N ASN A 193 -19.94 14.78 -4.49
CA ASN A 193 -18.79 15.06 -5.34
C ASN A 193 -17.54 15.30 -4.49
N ASN A 194 -17.67 15.98 -3.34
CA ASN A 194 -16.52 16.24 -2.48
C ASN A 194 -16.02 14.96 -1.78
N THR A 195 -16.93 14.11 -1.30
CA THR A 195 -16.56 12.82 -0.69
C THR A 195 -15.98 11.85 -1.73
N ASN A 196 -16.53 11.82 -2.94
CA ASN A 196 -16.02 11.00 -4.04
C ASN A 196 -14.64 11.47 -4.54
N ASN A 197 -14.37 12.78 -4.50
CA ASN A 197 -13.06 13.33 -4.83
C ASN A 197 -11.99 12.86 -3.84
N ASN A 198 -12.28 12.94 -2.54
CA ASN A 198 -11.36 12.50 -1.50
C ASN A 198 -11.07 11.00 -1.58
N LYS A 199 -12.11 10.18 -1.83
CA LYS A 199 -11.95 8.75 -2.07
C LYS A 199 -11.08 8.48 -3.30
N GLY A 200 -11.33 9.19 -4.41
CA GLY A 200 -10.53 9.05 -5.63
C GLY A 200 -9.06 9.39 -5.41
N PHE A 201 -8.78 10.48 -4.71
CA PHE A 201 -7.41 10.86 -4.36
C PHE A 201 -6.74 9.84 -3.44
N LEU A 202 -7.44 9.35 -2.40
CA LEU A 202 -6.87 8.38 -1.47
C LEU A 202 -6.49 7.07 -2.18
N LEU A 203 -7.32 6.60 -3.11
CA LEU A 203 -7.01 5.40 -3.91
C LEU A 203 -5.82 5.62 -4.86
N PHE A 204 -5.76 6.79 -5.49
CA PHE A 204 -4.62 7.18 -6.30
C PHE A 204 -3.34 7.21 -5.45
N TYR A 205 -3.40 7.85 -4.28
CA TYR A 205 -2.30 7.90 -3.33
C TYR A 205 -1.84 6.51 -2.90
N LEU A 206 -2.75 5.63 -2.50
CA LEU A 206 -2.40 4.25 -2.09
C LEU A 206 -1.75 3.45 -3.22
N THR A 207 -2.19 3.65 -4.46
CA THR A 207 -1.59 2.97 -5.63
C THR A 207 -0.17 3.46 -5.87
N ILE A 208 0.04 4.79 -5.83
CA ILE A 208 1.38 5.36 -5.94
C ILE A 208 2.26 4.97 -4.76
N LEU A 209 1.71 4.96 -3.54
CA LEU A 209 2.41 4.55 -2.32
C LEU A 209 2.89 3.10 -2.41
N LEU A 210 2.04 2.19 -2.92
CA LEU A 210 2.40 0.80 -3.16
C LEU A 210 3.59 0.69 -4.13
N ILE A 211 3.49 1.33 -5.29
CA ILE A 211 4.53 1.30 -6.34
C ILE A 211 5.82 1.93 -5.84
N PHE A 212 5.74 3.10 -5.22
CA PHE A 212 6.87 3.83 -4.67
C PHE A 212 7.59 3.03 -3.58
N SER A 213 6.83 2.43 -2.66
CA SER A 213 7.41 1.63 -1.58
C SER A 213 8.14 0.41 -2.14
N ILE A 214 7.54 -0.30 -3.13
CA ILE A 214 8.20 -1.41 -3.82
C ILE A 214 9.51 -0.93 -4.46
N ILE A 215 9.47 0.13 -5.27
CA ILE A 215 10.64 0.65 -6.00
C ILE A 215 11.77 1.04 -5.04
N ILE A 216 11.47 1.66 -3.90
CA ILE A 216 12.48 2.03 -2.92
C ILE A 216 13.04 0.81 -2.18
N SER A 217 12.21 -0.19 -1.89
CA SER A 217 12.71 -1.40 -1.25
C SER A 217 13.56 -2.27 -2.17
N LEU A 218 13.44 -2.15 -3.49
CA LEU A 218 14.23 -2.94 -4.44
C LEU A 218 15.73 -2.66 -4.35
N ASP A 219 16.49 -3.54 -4.99
CA ASP A 219 17.94 -3.41 -5.13
C ASP A 219 18.38 -2.05 -5.67
N PRO A 220 19.48 -1.50 -5.11
CA PRO A 220 19.97 -0.19 -5.50
C PRO A 220 20.57 -0.18 -6.91
N ILE A 221 21.09 -1.32 -7.37
CA ILE A 221 21.72 -1.49 -8.68
C ILE A 221 21.15 -2.75 -9.30
N VAL A 222 20.59 -2.63 -10.51
CA VAL A 222 20.14 -3.79 -11.31
C VAL A 222 20.84 -3.75 -12.65
N ASN A 223 21.45 -4.87 -13.02
CA ASN A 223 22.16 -5.03 -14.29
C ASN A 223 21.19 -5.59 -15.34
N ILE A 224 20.74 -4.74 -16.26
CA ILE A 224 19.84 -5.13 -17.36
C ILE A 224 20.61 -5.02 -18.67
N PHE A 225 20.82 -6.14 -19.37
CA PHE A 225 21.59 -6.20 -20.62
C PHE A 225 23.02 -5.61 -20.50
N GLY A 226 23.67 -5.77 -19.35
CA GLY A 226 25.01 -5.21 -19.09
C GLY A 226 25.01 -3.71 -18.77
N LEU A 227 23.86 -3.05 -18.74
CA LEU A 227 23.71 -1.68 -18.26
C LEU A 227 23.37 -1.69 -16.77
N GLU A 228 24.16 -0.99 -15.96
CA GLU A 228 23.90 -0.80 -14.54
C GLU A 228 22.87 0.32 -14.33
N ILE A 229 21.66 -0.04 -13.91
CA ILE A 229 20.60 0.93 -13.62
C ILE A 229 20.55 1.17 -12.12
N LYS A 230 20.71 2.44 -11.73
CA LYS A 230 20.67 2.88 -10.33
C LYS A 230 19.25 3.27 -9.92
N PHE A 231 18.72 2.58 -8.92
CA PHE A 231 17.39 2.82 -8.38
C PHE A 231 17.36 4.00 -7.39
N PRO A 232 16.18 4.54 -7.06
CA PRO A 232 16.05 5.63 -6.09
C PRO A 232 16.69 5.34 -4.72
N SER A 233 16.70 4.07 -4.30
CA SER A 233 17.36 3.61 -3.07
C SER A 233 18.86 3.90 -3.05
N TYR A 234 19.55 3.76 -4.18
CA TYR A 234 20.97 4.10 -4.30
C TYR A 234 21.24 5.57 -3.96
N TYR A 235 20.44 6.48 -4.53
CA TYR A 235 20.61 7.92 -4.32
C TYR A 235 20.24 8.33 -2.90
N LEU A 236 19.19 7.70 -2.34
CA LEU A 236 18.78 7.94 -0.96
C LEU A 236 19.85 7.49 0.03
N PHE A 237 20.49 6.35 -0.23
CA PHE A 237 21.59 5.84 0.59
C PHE A 237 22.84 6.72 0.48
N LYS A 238 23.16 7.21 -0.72
CA LYS A 238 24.28 8.15 -0.90
C LYS A 238 24.08 9.45 -0.12
N LEU A 239 22.83 9.89 0.04
CA LEU A 239 22.49 11.05 0.85
C LEU A 239 22.54 10.74 2.35
N LEU A 240 22.06 9.56 2.77
CA LEU A 240 21.92 9.15 4.16
C LEU A 240 22.32 7.67 4.36
N PRO A 241 23.64 7.35 4.43
CA PRO A 241 24.15 5.98 4.47
C PRO A 241 23.76 5.19 5.72
N VAL A 242 23.25 5.88 6.74
CA VAL A 242 22.68 5.28 7.94
C VAL A 242 21.48 4.38 7.61
N PHE A 243 20.66 4.76 6.63
CA PHE A 243 19.44 4.05 6.28
C PHE A 243 19.70 3.00 5.20
N ARG A 244 20.32 1.88 5.61
CA ARG A 244 20.71 0.81 4.68
C ARG A 244 19.64 -0.27 4.45
N VAL A 245 18.68 -0.39 5.37
CA VAL A 245 17.66 -1.44 5.37
C VAL A 245 16.36 -0.94 4.76
N TYR A 246 16.24 -1.02 3.43
CA TYR A 246 15.05 -0.57 2.70
C TYR A 246 13.95 -1.62 2.60
N THR A 247 14.23 -2.89 2.88
CA THR A 247 13.18 -3.92 3.07
C THR A 247 12.13 -3.53 4.12
N ARG A 248 12.48 -2.61 5.04
CA ARG A 248 11.57 -2.03 6.03
C ARG A 248 10.47 -1.13 5.44
N PHE A 249 10.44 -0.89 4.13
CA PHE A 249 9.25 -0.35 3.46
C PHE A 249 8.11 -1.37 3.33
N TYR A 250 8.38 -2.65 3.57
CA TYR A 250 7.41 -3.75 3.47
C TYR A 250 6.06 -3.51 4.18
N PRO A 251 5.99 -2.98 5.42
CA PRO A 251 4.72 -2.70 6.06
C PRO A 251 3.84 -1.72 5.28
N PHE A 252 4.42 -0.74 4.59
CA PHE A 252 3.68 0.22 3.76
C PHE A 252 3.18 -0.43 2.46
N ILE A 253 3.96 -1.34 1.88
CA ILE A 253 3.56 -2.16 0.74
C ILE A 253 2.34 -3.00 1.13
N LEU A 254 2.46 -3.75 2.22
CA LEU A 254 1.41 -4.64 2.72
C LEU A 254 0.13 -3.87 3.08
N MET A 255 0.24 -2.75 3.79
CA MET A 255 -0.90 -1.91 4.14
C MET A 255 -1.64 -1.40 2.90
N SER A 256 -0.90 -0.86 1.92
CA SER A 256 -1.49 -0.34 0.68
C SER A 256 -2.16 -1.46 -0.13
N LEU A 257 -1.48 -2.61 -0.22
CA LEU A 257 -1.99 -3.79 -0.92
C LEU A 257 -3.29 -4.31 -0.28
N ILE A 258 -3.36 -4.44 1.04
CA ILE A 258 -4.56 -4.93 1.75
C ILE A 258 -5.75 -4.00 1.51
N VAL A 259 -5.55 -2.68 1.56
CA VAL A 259 -6.65 -1.73 1.31
C VAL A 259 -7.15 -1.87 -0.12
N ILE A 260 -6.26 -1.96 -1.11
CA ILE A 260 -6.64 -2.16 -2.52
C ILE A 260 -7.31 -3.53 -2.72
N ALA A 261 -6.80 -4.58 -2.08
CA ALA A 261 -7.35 -5.92 -2.11
C ALA A 261 -8.77 -5.98 -1.53
N SER A 262 -9.03 -5.26 -0.44
CA SER A 262 -10.37 -5.17 0.15
C SER A 262 -11.42 -4.63 -0.82
N ILE A 263 -11.01 -3.69 -1.70
CA ILE A 263 -11.89 -3.14 -2.74
C ILE A 263 -12.16 -4.18 -3.81
N GLY A 264 -11.14 -4.92 -4.26
CA GLY A 264 -11.29 -6.01 -5.21
C GLY A 264 -12.20 -7.12 -4.68
N MET A 265 -12.00 -7.53 -3.42
CA MET A 265 -12.84 -8.51 -2.74
C MET A 265 -14.28 -8.01 -2.63
N ASN A 266 -14.50 -6.77 -2.19
CA ASN A 266 -15.85 -6.20 -2.09
C ASN A 266 -16.57 -6.20 -3.45
N LYS A 267 -15.86 -5.89 -4.55
CA LYS A 267 -16.44 -5.90 -5.90
C LYS A 267 -16.82 -7.30 -6.39
N ILE A 268 -16.09 -8.33 -5.98
CA ILE A 268 -16.47 -9.72 -6.25
C ILE A 268 -17.69 -10.12 -5.41
N LEU A 269 -17.69 -9.77 -4.12
CA LEU A 269 -18.79 -10.06 -3.20
C LEU A 269 -20.11 -9.39 -3.63
N GLU A 270 -20.06 -8.20 -4.23
CA GLU A 270 -21.22 -7.52 -4.81
C GLU A 270 -21.87 -8.32 -5.96
N LYS A 271 -21.11 -9.16 -6.67
CA LYS A 271 -21.61 -9.99 -7.78
C LYS A 271 -22.25 -11.30 -7.32
N ILE A 272 -21.98 -11.74 -6.09
CA ILE A 272 -22.52 -12.98 -5.53
C ILE A 272 -23.87 -12.67 -4.85
N LYS A 273 -24.98 -13.01 -5.52
CA LYS A 273 -26.34 -12.71 -5.04
C LYS A 273 -26.73 -13.47 -3.75
N PRO A 274 -26.67 -14.81 -3.71
CA PRO A 274 -27.11 -15.55 -2.53
C PRO A 274 -26.12 -15.45 -1.36
N PHE A 275 -26.63 -15.11 -0.17
CA PHE A 275 -25.84 -14.94 1.06
C PHE A 275 -25.02 -16.19 1.43
N LYS A 276 -25.58 -17.40 1.25
CA LYS A 276 -24.88 -18.67 1.55
C LYS A 276 -23.55 -18.80 0.81
N TYR A 277 -23.54 -18.51 -0.49
CA TYR A 277 -22.32 -18.61 -1.31
C TYR A 277 -21.33 -17.49 -0.99
N LYS A 278 -21.83 -16.32 -0.59
CA LYS A 278 -20.99 -15.22 -0.09
C LYS A 278 -20.22 -15.65 1.17
N THR A 279 -20.89 -16.27 2.12
CA THR A 279 -20.26 -16.80 3.34
C THR A 279 -19.26 -17.90 3.03
N ILE A 280 -19.62 -18.88 2.20
CA ILE A 280 -18.70 -19.96 1.79
C ILE A 280 -17.45 -19.38 1.13
N PHE A 281 -17.62 -18.43 0.21
CA PHE A 281 -16.50 -17.75 -0.44
C PHE A 281 -15.58 -17.06 0.57
N VAL A 282 -16.13 -16.30 1.52
CA VAL A 282 -15.33 -15.63 2.56
C VAL A 282 -14.56 -16.65 3.41
N VAL A 283 -15.20 -17.74 3.83
CA VAL A 283 -14.55 -18.81 4.61
C VAL A 283 -13.41 -19.44 3.82
N VAL A 284 -13.62 -19.75 2.54
CA VAL A 284 -12.57 -20.30 1.66
C VAL A 284 -11.39 -19.34 1.54
N ILE A 285 -11.64 -18.04 1.33
CA ILE A 285 -10.58 -17.03 1.26
C ILE A 285 -9.80 -16.94 2.57
N ILE A 286 -10.48 -16.97 3.72
CA ILE A 286 -9.82 -16.97 5.03
C ILE A 286 -8.93 -18.20 5.20
N LEU A 287 -9.41 -19.39 4.82
CA LEU A 287 -8.62 -20.62 4.87
C LEU A 287 -7.40 -20.57 3.95
N LEU A 288 -7.53 -20.01 2.75
CA LEU A 288 -6.40 -19.80 1.83
C LEU A 288 -5.36 -18.83 2.42
N ILE A 289 -5.78 -17.73 3.05
CA ILE A 289 -4.86 -16.80 3.73
C ILE A 289 -4.15 -17.51 4.88
N ILE A 290 -4.88 -18.26 5.71
CA ILE A 290 -4.28 -19.05 6.81
C ILE A 290 -3.25 -20.02 6.25
N PHE A 291 -3.56 -20.72 5.16
CA PHE A 291 -2.66 -21.65 4.49
C PHE A 291 -1.40 -20.98 3.92
N GLU A 292 -1.54 -19.81 3.28
CA GLU A 292 -0.43 -19.03 2.72
C GLU A 292 0.54 -18.54 3.80
N TYR A 293 0.01 -18.01 4.90
CA TYR A 293 0.80 -17.45 6.00
C TYR A 293 1.10 -18.45 7.12
N MET A 294 0.80 -19.73 6.90
CA MET A 294 0.93 -20.75 7.92
C MET A 294 2.41 -20.98 8.26
N ASN A 295 2.84 -20.50 9.42
CA ASN A 295 4.13 -20.81 10.02
C ASN A 295 3.88 -21.51 11.37
N PHE A 296 3.45 -22.78 11.33
CA PHE A 296 3.15 -23.53 12.55
C PHE A 296 4.44 -23.93 13.29
N PRO A 297 4.57 -23.64 14.61
CA PRO A 297 5.53 -24.34 15.45
C PRO A 297 5.27 -25.87 15.42
N PRO A 298 6.30 -26.74 15.56
CA PRO A 298 7.61 -26.47 16.17
C PRO A 298 8.75 -26.19 15.17
N SER A 299 8.48 -26.14 13.87
CA SER A 299 9.51 -26.18 12.82
C SER A 299 10.56 -25.06 12.89
N HIS A 300 10.31 -23.97 13.64
CA HIS A 300 11.22 -22.83 13.81
C HIS A 300 11.11 -22.16 15.19
N ILE A 301 10.88 -22.92 16.26
CA ILE A 301 11.01 -22.35 17.62
C ILE A 301 12.49 -22.31 17.97
N THR A 302 13.07 -21.11 17.99
CA THR A 302 14.34 -20.91 18.69
C THR A 302 14.05 -20.95 20.19
N ASP A 303 14.49 -22.02 20.85
CA ASP A 303 14.39 -22.13 22.30
C ASP A 303 15.33 -21.11 22.96
N LEU A 304 14.79 -19.93 23.30
CA LEU A 304 15.54 -18.86 23.97
C LEU A 304 15.95 -19.23 25.40
N SER A 305 15.42 -20.32 25.98
CA SER A 305 15.86 -20.80 27.29
C SER A 305 17.23 -21.48 27.23
N LYS A 306 17.65 -21.95 26.06
CA LYS A 306 18.96 -22.56 25.83
C LYS A 306 19.88 -21.56 25.16
N THR A 307 21.01 -21.27 25.78
CA THR A 307 22.11 -20.57 25.12
C THR A 307 22.59 -21.41 23.93
N PRO A 308 22.66 -20.83 22.71
CA PRO A 308 23.20 -21.53 21.55
C PRO A 308 24.59 -22.09 21.81
N ASP A 309 24.87 -23.28 21.30
CA ASP A 309 26.13 -24.00 21.58
C ASP A 309 27.37 -23.20 21.17
N VAL A 310 27.27 -22.30 20.19
CA VAL A 310 28.36 -21.39 19.80
C VAL A 310 28.81 -20.49 20.95
N TYR A 311 27.89 -20.02 21.80
CA TYR A 311 28.25 -19.19 22.96
C TYR A 311 28.92 -20.02 24.06
N ARG A 312 28.51 -21.29 24.21
CA ARG A 312 29.17 -22.22 25.13
C ARG A 312 30.59 -22.52 24.66
N TRP A 313 30.75 -22.82 23.37
CA TRP A 313 32.05 -23.02 22.75
C TRP A 313 32.96 -21.79 22.83
N LEU A 314 32.43 -20.58 22.57
CA LEU A 314 33.16 -19.32 22.69
C LEU A 314 33.62 -19.06 24.13
N LYS A 315 32.76 -19.34 25.12
CA LYS A 315 33.10 -19.20 26.53
C LYS A 315 34.25 -20.12 26.96
N GLU A 316 34.44 -21.25 26.29
CA GLU A 316 35.51 -22.21 26.56
C GLU A 316 36.84 -21.85 25.87
N GLN A 317 36.84 -20.94 24.89
CA GLN A 317 38.07 -20.54 24.21
C GLN A 317 38.95 -19.66 25.11
N PRO A 318 40.26 -19.90 25.18
CA PRO A 318 41.17 -19.05 25.93
C PRO A 318 41.31 -17.68 25.24
N GLY A 319 40.83 -16.62 25.88
CA GLY A 319 40.94 -15.24 25.40
C GLY A 319 39.86 -14.34 26.01
N ASP A 320 40.15 -13.05 26.14
CA ASP A 320 39.16 -12.06 26.57
C ASP A 320 38.39 -11.58 25.32
N PHE A 321 37.46 -12.41 24.88
CA PHE A 321 36.57 -12.06 23.77
C PHE A 321 35.44 -11.19 24.32
N ILE A 322 35.27 -9.99 23.75
CA ILE A 322 34.06 -9.20 23.96
C ILE A 322 32.93 -9.95 23.22
N ILE A 323 32.11 -10.69 23.96
CA ILE A 323 30.94 -11.45 23.47
C ILE A 323 29.71 -10.56 23.45
#